data_AF-E5YDD6-F1
#
_entry.id   AF-E5YDD6-F1
#
_cell.length_a   1.000
_cell.length_b   1.000
_cell.length_c   1.000
_cell.angle_alpha   90.00
_cell.angle_beta   90.00
_cell.angle_gamma   90.00
#
_symmetry.space_group_name_H-M   'P 1'
#
loop_
_entity.id
_entity.type
_entity.pdbx_description
1 polymer ?
#
loop_
_entity_poly.entity_id
_entity_poly.type
_entity_poly.pdbx_seq_one_letter_code
_entity_poly.pdbx_strand_id
1 'polypeptide(L)'
;MTDLDFWEECISLGAEDCDLTLTPEQLKCLAESVSAGHENYGMAFYSPPDSDRYDDLERESQSKLKKLQAEFDDYRNNAESAVKQALGQYRDANVSIGDHGEVFRHDGRTEQIQ
;
A
#
# COMPACT_ATOMS: atom_id res chain seq x y z
N MET A 1 -12.64 10.13 -41.83
CA MET A 1 -11.25 10.26 -41.37
C MET A 1 -10.90 8.95 -40.71
N THR A 2 -9.99 8.20 -41.32
CA THR A 2 -9.44 6.97 -40.76
C THR A 2 -8.39 7.29 -39.71
N ASP A 3 -7.96 6.30 -38.91
CA ASP A 3 -6.86 6.48 -37.96
C ASP A 3 -5.57 6.92 -38.67
N LEU A 4 -5.28 6.34 -39.85
CA LEU A 4 -4.13 6.73 -40.65
C LEU A 4 -4.23 8.19 -41.15
N ASP A 5 -5.41 8.63 -41.59
CA ASP A 5 -5.61 10.02 -42.03
C ASP A 5 -5.30 11.03 -40.90
N PHE A 6 -5.67 10.68 -39.66
CA PHE A 6 -5.40 11.51 -38.48
C PHE A 6 -3.89 11.62 -38.21
N TRP A 7 -3.16 10.50 -38.28
CA TRP A 7 -1.71 10.50 -38.07
C TRP A 7 -0.93 11.20 -39.19
N GLU A 8 -1.37 11.06 -40.45
CA GLU A 8 -0.82 11.81 -41.58
C GLU A 8 -1.00 13.33 -41.38
N GLU A 9 -2.16 13.77 -40.91
CA GLU A 9 -2.42 15.18 -40.59
C GLU A 9 -1.50 15.67 -39.45
N CYS A 10 -1.41 14.93 -38.34
CA CYS A 10 -0.53 15.29 -37.22
C CYS A 10 0.94 15.42 -37.62
N ILE A 11 1.44 14.48 -38.43
CA ILE A 11 2.85 14.47 -38.86
C ILE A 11 3.10 15.57 -39.90
N SER A 12 2.14 15.85 -40.78
CA SER A 12 2.24 16.95 -41.75
C SER A 12 2.38 18.30 -41.03
N LEU A 13 1.55 18.55 -40.01
CA LEU A 13 1.63 19.78 -39.21
C LEU A 13 2.99 19.91 -38.50
N GLY A 14 3.48 18.83 -37.90
CA GLY A 14 4.80 18.83 -37.25
C GLY A 14 5.97 19.00 -38.22
N ALA A 15 5.83 18.50 -39.45
CA ALA A 15 6.81 18.69 -40.51
C ALA A 15 6.84 20.15 -40.99
N GLU A 16 5.68 20.78 -41.13
CA GLU A 16 5.56 22.22 -41.45
C GLU A 16 6.21 23.08 -40.36
N ASP A 17 5.96 22.81 -39.08
CA ASP A 17 6.57 23.53 -37.95
C ASP A 17 8.11 23.43 -37.93
N CYS A 18 8.67 22.41 -38.56
CA CYS A 18 10.11 22.16 -38.63
C CYS A 18 10.74 22.49 -39.99
N ASP A 19 10.00 23.13 -40.90
CA ASP A 19 10.42 23.39 -42.30
C ASP A 19 10.88 22.12 -43.05
N LEU A 20 10.26 20.97 -42.75
CA LEU A 20 10.54 19.67 -43.39
C LEU A 20 9.54 19.41 -44.52
N THR A 21 10.05 19.13 -45.73
CA THR A 21 9.23 18.67 -46.85
C THR A 21 9.29 17.15 -46.95
N LEU A 22 8.21 16.48 -46.56
CA LEU A 22 8.06 15.03 -46.68
C LEU A 22 7.37 14.68 -48.00
N THR A 23 7.80 13.58 -48.65
CA THR A 23 7.02 13.01 -49.75
C THR A 23 5.78 12.29 -49.21
N PRO A 24 4.73 12.08 -50.01
CA PRO A 24 3.54 11.33 -49.59
C PRO A 24 3.87 9.93 -49.04
N GLU A 25 4.85 9.25 -49.62
CA GLU A 25 5.28 7.92 -49.18
C GLU A 25 5.99 7.97 -47.82
N GLN A 26 6.81 9.01 -47.58
CA GLN A 26 7.48 9.22 -46.30
C GLN A 26 6.47 9.57 -45.19
N LEU A 27 5.51 10.45 -45.50
CA LEU A 27 4.45 10.82 -44.59
C LEU A 27 3.64 9.58 -44.17
N LYS A 28 3.21 8.79 -45.15
CA LYS A 28 2.46 7.56 -44.91
C LYS A 28 3.26 6.55 -44.07
N CYS A 29 4.53 6.34 -44.39
CA CYS A 29 5.39 5.41 -43.64
C CYS A 29 5.55 5.82 -42.17
N LEU A 30 5.71 7.12 -41.91
CA LEU A 30 5.78 7.65 -40.55
C LEU A 30 4.44 7.51 -39.83
N ALA A 31 3.33 7.82 -40.50
CA ALA A 31 1.98 7.67 -39.94
C ALA A 31 1.65 6.22 -39.56
N GLU A 32 1.95 5.26 -40.44
CA GLU A 32 1.81 3.82 -40.14
C GLU A 32 2.67 3.40 -38.94
N SER A 33 3.91 3.89 -38.86
CA SER A 33 4.82 3.57 -37.75
C SER A 33 4.33 4.13 -36.40
N VAL A 34 3.81 5.36 -36.40
CA VAL A 34 3.29 6.02 -35.18
C VAL A 34 1.96 5.40 -34.76
N SER A 35 1.05 5.10 -35.69
CA SER A 35 -0.20 4.39 -35.42
C SER A 35 0.07 3.02 -34.79
N ALA A 36 1.00 2.24 -35.35
CA ALA A 36 1.42 0.97 -34.74
C ALA A 36 2.07 1.16 -33.36
N GLY A 37 2.85 2.23 -33.16
CA GLY A 37 3.40 2.58 -31.85
C GLY A 37 2.32 2.95 -30.83
N HIS A 38 1.27 3.65 -31.26
CA HIS A 38 0.13 4.05 -30.44
C HIS A 38 -0.61 2.84 -29.85
N GLU A 39 -0.84 1.81 -30.66
CA GLU A 39 -1.41 0.52 -30.19
C GLU A 39 -0.55 -0.15 -29.12
N ASN A 40 0.75 0.16 -29.10
CA ASN A 40 1.74 -0.43 -28.21
C ASN A 40 2.23 0.51 -27.09
N TYR A 41 1.58 1.66 -26.86
CA TYR A 41 1.97 2.59 -25.79
C TYR A 41 1.96 1.95 -24.40
N GLY A 42 1.07 0.99 -24.17
CA GLY A 42 1.03 0.20 -22.93
C GLY A 42 2.24 -0.71 -22.71
N MET A 43 3.05 -0.94 -23.74
CA MET A 43 4.23 -1.84 -23.68
C MET A 43 5.55 -1.09 -23.43
N ALA A 44 5.58 0.25 -23.59
CA ALA A 44 6.78 1.06 -23.41
C ALA A 44 7.06 1.43 -21.94
N PHE A 45 6.02 1.44 -21.10
CA PHE A 45 6.13 1.60 -19.66
C PHE A 45 5.70 0.29 -19.01
N TYR A 46 6.69 -0.57 -18.70
CA TYR A 46 6.45 -1.64 -17.75
C TYR A 46 6.04 -1.00 -16.41
N SER A 47 4.74 -0.90 -16.16
CA SER A 47 4.19 -0.81 -14.82
C SER A 47 4.10 -2.25 -14.32
N PRO A 48 4.92 -2.67 -13.34
CA PRO A 48 4.71 -3.95 -12.68
C PRO A 48 3.25 -4.01 -12.23
N PRO A 49 2.58 -5.17 -12.33
CA PRO A 49 1.25 -5.32 -11.78
C PRO A 49 1.27 -4.88 -10.32
N ASP A 50 0.26 -4.12 -9.95
CA ASP A 50 0.01 -3.56 -8.63
C ASP A 50 0.25 -4.53 -7.45
N SER A 51 0.22 -5.85 -7.69
CA SER A 51 0.39 -6.92 -6.71
C SER A 51 1.64 -6.79 -5.85
N ASP A 52 2.81 -6.56 -6.44
CA ASP A 52 4.07 -6.66 -5.69
C ASP A 52 4.23 -5.49 -4.72
N ARG A 53 3.73 -4.31 -5.12
CA ARG A 53 3.73 -3.12 -4.27
C ARG A 53 2.66 -3.18 -3.18
N TYR A 54 1.49 -3.75 -3.47
CA TYR A 54 0.46 -3.96 -2.44
C TYR A 54 0.91 -5.01 -1.42
N ASP A 55 1.59 -6.08 -1.86
CA ASP A 55 2.15 -7.10 -0.96
C ASP A 55 3.23 -6.51 -0.03
N ASP A 56 4.07 -5.62 -0.52
CA ASP A 56 5.06 -4.90 0.29
C ASP A 56 4.40 -3.99 1.34
N LEU A 57 3.38 -3.23 0.93
CA LEU A 57 2.62 -2.37 1.85
C LEU A 57 1.87 -3.18 2.90
N GLU A 58 1.30 -4.33 2.53
CA GLU A 58 0.63 -5.24 3.45
C GLU A 58 1.63 -5.82 4.46
N ARG A 59 2.78 -6.32 4.00
CA ARG A 59 3.84 -6.83 4.89
C ARG A 59 4.34 -5.77 5.86
N GLU A 60 4.57 -4.55 5.39
CA GLU A 60 5.00 -3.44 6.24
C GLU A 60 3.93 -3.09 7.29
N SER A 61 2.67 -3.01 6.88
CA SER A 61 1.54 -2.74 7.77
C SER A 61 1.37 -3.81 8.84
N GLN A 62 1.39 -5.09 8.44
CA GLN A 62 1.33 -6.24 9.36
C GLN A 62 2.50 -6.24 10.36
N SER A 63 3.72 -5.90 9.90
CA SER A 63 4.88 -5.79 10.77
C SER A 63 4.72 -4.68 11.82
N LYS A 64 4.25 -3.50 11.40
CA LYS A 64 3.97 -2.38 12.31
C LYS A 64 2.88 -2.73 13.32
N LEU A 65 1.79 -3.36 12.89
CA LEU A 65 0.71 -3.81 13.78
C LEU A 65 1.22 -4.83 14.80
N LYS A 66 2.00 -5.83 14.36
CA LYS A 66 2.58 -6.83 15.27
C LYS A 66 3.52 -6.20 16.30
N LYS A 67 4.33 -5.23 15.88
CA LYS A 67 5.21 -4.49 16.80
C LYS A 67 4.41 -3.70 17.83
N LEU A 68 3.36 -2.99 17.39
CA LEU A 68 2.50 -2.22 18.28
C LEU A 68 1.75 -3.11 19.27
N GLN A 69 1.27 -4.28 18.83
CA GLN A 69 0.63 -5.26 19.71
C GLN A 69 1.61 -5.77 20.78
N ALA A 70 2.85 -6.08 20.41
CA ALA A 70 3.87 -6.51 21.36
C ALA A 70 4.18 -5.41 22.40
N GLU A 71 4.35 -4.16 21.97
CA GLU A 71 4.55 -3.02 22.87
C GLU A 71 3.36 -2.80 23.81
N PHE A 72 2.14 -2.97 23.31
CA PHE A 72 0.92 -2.88 24.12
C PHE A 72 0.82 -4.02 25.13
N ASP A 73 1.11 -5.25 24.72
CA ASP A 73 1.10 -6.42 25.61
C ASP A 73 2.15 -6.27 26.71
N ASP A 74 3.36 -5.76 26.38
CA ASP A 74 4.39 -5.45 27.37
C ASP A 74 3.93 -4.38 28.36
N TYR A 75 3.30 -3.31 27.88
CA TYR A 75 2.74 -2.27 28.74
C TYR A 75 1.66 -2.84 29.69
N ARG A 76 0.74 -3.65 29.17
CA ARG A 76 -0.31 -4.31 29.96
C ARG A 76 0.29 -5.24 31.01
N ASN A 77 1.24 -6.08 30.64
CA ASN A 77 1.90 -7.02 31.56
C ASN A 77 2.66 -6.29 32.67
N ASN A 78 3.32 -5.18 32.34
CA ASN A 78 4.00 -4.33 33.33
C ASN A 78 3.00 -3.66 34.28
N ALA A 79 1.88 -3.16 33.75
CA ALA A 79 0.81 -2.58 34.55
C ALA A 79 0.18 -3.61 35.50
N GLU A 80 -0.17 -4.80 35.01
CA GLU A 80 -0.68 -5.90 35.84
C GLU A 80 0.34 -6.31 36.92
N SER A 81 1.63 -6.37 36.57
CA SER A 81 2.69 -6.67 37.54
C SER A 81 2.79 -5.60 38.63
N ALA A 82 2.67 -4.32 38.28
CA ALA A 82 2.66 -3.22 39.25
C ALA A 82 1.42 -3.28 40.15
N VAL A 83 0.24 -3.57 39.59
CA VAL A 83 -1.00 -3.74 40.35
C VAL A 83 -0.90 -4.93 41.31
N LYS A 84 -0.35 -6.07 40.88
CA LYS A 84 -0.11 -7.22 41.77
C LYS A 84 0.76 -6.82 42.97
N GLN A 85 1.84 -6.07 42.73
CA GLN A 85 2.70 -5.59 43.82
C GLN A 85 1.97 -4.60 44.74
N ALA A 86 1.20 -3.66 44.18
CA ALA A 86 0.48 -2.66 44.95
C ALA A 86 -0.65 -3.27 45.83
N LEU A 87 -1.35 -4.28 45.31
CA LEU A 87 -2.43 -4.98 46.01
C LEU A 87 -1.96 -6.19 46.82
N GLY A 88 -0.65 -6.41 46.93
CA GLY A 88 -0.06 -7.54 47.68
C GLY A 88 -0.48 -8.92 47.16
N GLN A 89 -0.80 -9.04 45.87
CA GLN A 89 -1.14 -10.31 45.23
C GLN A 89 0.12 -11.14 44.96
N TYR A 90 -0.04 -12.46 44.87
CA TYR A 90 1.05 -13.36 44.48
C TYR A 90 1.54 -13.06 43.05
N ARG A 91 2.81 -13.36 42.78
CA ARG A 91 3.45 -13.07 41.48
C ARG A 91 2.80 -13.84 40.33
N ASP A 92 2.36 -15.06 40.60
CA ASP A 92 1.67 -15.97 39.70
C ASP A 92 0.15 -15.80 39.70
N ALA A 93 -0.39 -14.88 40.50
CA ALA A 93 -1.82 -14.58 40.48
C ALA A 93 -2.23 -14.09 39.07
N ASN A 94 -3.30 -14.65 38.53
CA ASN A 94 -3.87 -14.23 37.27
C ASN A 94 -4.76 -13.00 37.51
N VAL A 95 -4.32 -11.83 37.06
CA VAL A 95 -4.97 -10.54 37.27
C VAL A 95 -5.12 -9.83 35.93
N SER A 96 -6.28 -9.22 35.68
CA SER A 96 -6.52 -8.35 34.53
C SER A 96 -7.03 -6.98 34.95
N ILE A 97 -6.76 -5.97 34.14
CA ILE A 97 -7.22 -4.59 34.36
C ILE A 97 -8.28 -4.27 33.30
N GLY A 98 -9.47 -3.88 33.75
CA GLY A 98 -10.60 -3.47 32.91
C GLY A 98 -10.46 -2.05 32.34
N ASP A 99 -11.39 -1.67 31.47
CA ASP A 99 -11.33 -0.42 30.70
C ASP A 99 -11.38 0.85 31.58
N HIS A 100 -11.93 0.76 32.79
CA HIS A 100 -12.01 1.87 33.73
C HIS A 100 -11.10 1.71 34.95
N GLY A 101 -10.16 0.75 34.89
CA GLY A 101 -9.22 0.48 35.96
C GLY A 101 -9.71 -0.52 37.02
N GLU A 102 -10.83 -1.19 36.77
CA GLU A 102 -11.28 -2.30 37.62
C GLU A 102 -10.25 -3.43 37.58
N VAL A 103 -9.94 -4.02 38.73
CA VAL A 103 -8.96 -5.10 38.78
C VAL A 103 -9.67 -6.41 39.07
N PHE A 104 -9.51 -7.39 38.19
CA PHE A 104 -10.11 -8.71 38.33
C PHE A 104 -9.03 -9.76 38.62
N ARG A 105 -9.31 -10.66 39.55
CA ARG A 105 -8.49 -11.85 39.82
C ARG A 105 -9.21 -13.10 39.33
N HIS A 106 -8.49 -13.99 38.66
CA HIS A 106 -9.01 -15.23 38.08
C HIS A 106 -8.41 -16.45 38.79
N ASP A 107 -9.02 -16.87 39.90
CA ASP A 107 -8.58 -18.03 40.70
C ASP A 107 -9.75 -19.00 40.92
N GLY A 108 -10.10 -19.74 39.86
CA GLY A 108 -11.30 -20.59 39.79
C GLY A 108 -12.59 -19.82 39.54
N ARG A 109 -12.85 -18.76 40.32
CA ARG A 109 -13.90 -17.76 40.07
C ARG A 109 -13.25 -16.41 39.77
N THR A 110 -13.82 -15.67 38.81
CA THR A 110 -13.41 -14.27 38.57
C THR A 110 -14.05 -13.38 39.63
N GLU A 111 -13.21 -12.63 40.35
CA GLU A 111 -13.62 -11.71 41.41
C GLU A 111 -12.99 -10.33 41.17
N GLN A 112 -13.75 -9.26 41.41
CA GLN A 112 -13.21 -7.90 41.40
C GLN A 112 -12.53 -7.61 42.74
N ILE A 113 -11.27 -7.17 42.68
CA ILE A 113 -10.43 -6.88 43.86
C ILE A 113 -10.16 -5.38 44.05
N GLN A 114 -10.49 -4.54 43.06
CA GLN A 114 -10.45 -3.08 43.11
C GLN A 114 -11.48 -2.47 42.16
#